data_AF-A0A945DEZ9-F1
#
_entry.id   AF-A0A945DEZ9-F1
#
_cell.length_a   1.000
_cell.length_b   1.000
_cell.length_c   1.000
_cell.angle_alpha   90.00
_cell.angle_beta   90.00
_cell.angle_gamma   90.00
#
_symmetry.space_group_name_H-M   'P 1'
#
loop_
_entity.id
_entity.type
_entity.pdbx_description
1 polymer ?
#
loop_
_entity_poly.entity_id
_entity_poly.type
_entity_poly.pdbx_seq_one_letter_code
_entity_poly.pdbx_strand_id
1 'polypeptide(L)'
;MNYSKRKIVLLSTTGLFAFFLILMVSISFIDTKLAGYISSMALTNILIGRVPSISLGTSLDLDILTVVFTIFTTEAILSLFFYTLFLYSLRNIKLLESLSNQVIKLHNTASQYKEYIDKYGMFGLLFFVFMPFWMTGPVVGIIIGDLMNFSLVKNITIVAIGTFVAIFCWAIMIKYFIEYIQVFI
;
A
#
# COMPACT_ATOMS: atom_id res chain seq x y z
N MET A 1 16.68 -6.96 16.73
CA MET A 1 15.96 -6.01 15.86
C MET A 1 16.16 -4.59 16.38
N ASN A 2 16.73 -3.69 15.56
CA ASN A 2 17.34 -2.42 16.00
C ASN A 2 16.28 -1.39 16.46
N TYR A 3 16.37 -0.88 17.70
CA TYR A 3 15.42 0.08 18.30
C TYR A 3 15.26 1.34 17.44
N SER A 4 16.33 1.76 16.76
CA SER A 4 16.35 2.90 15.84
C SER A 4 15.40 2.72 14.64
N LYS A 5 15.37 1.52 14.01
CA LYS A 5 14.47 1.23 12.88
C LYS A 5 13.00 1.45 13.26
N ARG A 6 12.58 1.02 14.45
CA ARG A 6 11.17 1.11 14.89
C ARG A 6 10.71 2.55 15.08
N LYS A 7 11.55 3.38 15.70
CA LYS A 7 11.25 4.81 15.88
C LYS A 7 11.15 5.54 14.54
N ILE A 8 12.05 5.23 13.60
CA ILE A 8 12.02 5.83 12.27
C ILE A 8 10.71 5.49 11.56
N VAL A 9 10.34 4.20 11.48
CA VAL A 9 9.11 3.80 10.78
C VAL A 9 7.88 4.41 11.46
N LEU A 10 7.79 4.36 12.79
CA LEU A 10 6.67 4.95 13.52
C LEU A 10 6.53 6.45 13.24
N LEU A 11 7.65 7.21 13.31
CA LEU A 11 7.66 8.64 13.03
C LEU A 11 7.29 8.94 11.57
N SER A 12 7.77 8.13 10.63
CA SER A 12 7.41 8.26 9.22
C SER A 12 5.92 7.98 8.98
N THR A 13 5.35 6.94 9.61
CA THR A 13 3.91 6.63 9.52
C THR A 13 3.06 7.77 10.08
N THR A 14 3.36 8.22 11.31
CA THR A 14 2.56 9.29 11.95
C THR A 14 2.73 10.62 11.23
N GLY A 15 3.93 10.93 10.75
CA GLY A 15 4.22 12.12 9.95
C GLY A 15 3.46 12.14 8.62
N LEU A 16 3.50 11.04 7.86
CA LEU A 16 2.76 10.93 6.59
C LEU A 16 1.25 11.00 6.79
N PHE A 17 0.73 10.33 7.83
CA PHE A 17 -0.69 10.39 8.15
C PHE A 17 -1.14 11.80 8.55
N ALA A 18 -0.37 12.47 9.42
CA ALA A 18 -0.66 13.85 9.82
C ALA A 18 -0.59 14.81 8.62
N PHE A 19 0.43 14.65 7.76
CA PHE A 19 0.55 15.43 6.53
C PHE A 19 -0.66 15.23 5.61
N PHE A 20 -1.11 13.98 5.42
CA PHE A 20 -2.30 13.67 4.62
C PHE A 20 -3.56 14.33 5.19
N LEU A 21 -3.76 14.28 6.52
CA LEU A 21 -4.89 14.96 7.17
C LEU A 21 -4.84 16.48 7.02
N ILE A 22 -3.66 17.10 7.20
CA ILE A 22 -3.48 18.53 7.00
C ILE A 22 -3.82 18.90 5.55
N LEU A 23 -3.34 18.13 4.58
CA LEU A 23 -3.62 18.35 3.17
C LEU A 23 -5.12 18.22 2.87
N MET A 24 -5.82 17.24 3.44
CA MET A 24 -7.27 17.10 3.31
C MET A 24 -8.04 18.29 3.90
N VAL A 25 -7.63 18.76 5.08
CA VAL A 25 -8.21 19.95 5.72
C VAL A 25 -7.97 21.19 4.86
N SER A 26 -6.76 21.38 4.34
CA SER A 26 -6.43 22.48 3.44
C SER A 26 -7.25 22.46 2.14
N ILE A 27 -7.40 21.30 1.49
CA ILE A 27 -8.25 21.16 0.30
C ILE A 27 -9.70 21.45 0.65
N SER A 28 -10.18 21.05 1.82
CA SER A 28 -11.57 21.29 2.25
C SER A 28 -11.91 22.79 2.36
N PHE A 29 -10.93 23.66 2.58
CA PHE A 29 -11.13 25.12 2.57
C PHE A 29 -11.22 25.71 1.15
N ILE A 30 -10.74 24.99 0.14
CA ILE A 30 -10.71 25.45 -1.26
C ILE A 30 -11.87 24.82 -2.04
N ASP A 31 -12.01 23.49 -1.95
CA ASP A 31 -13.01 22.69 -2.65
C ASP A 31 -13.44 21.51 -1.76
N THR A 32 -14.60 21.66 -1.13
CA THR A 32 -15.21 20.63 -0.27
C THR A 32 -15.63 19.39 -1.05
N LYS A 33 -15.93 19.52 -2.36
CA LYS A 33 -16.33 18.41 -3.22
C LYS A 33 -15.11 17.54 -3.54
N LEU A 34 -14.00 18.17 -3.94
CA LEU A 34 -12.73 17.47 -4.18
C LEU A 34 -12.22 16.76 -2.91
N ALA A 35 -12.28 17.43 -1.76
CA ALA A 35 -11.91 16.81 -0.48
C ALA A 35 -12.78 15.58 -0.16
N GLY A 36 -14.08 15.66 -0.43
CA GLY A 36 -15.01 14.55 -0.28
C GLY A 36 -14.67 13.36 -1.20
N TYR A 37 -14.29 13.63 -2.45
CA TYR A 37 -13.87 12.61 -3.41
C TYR A 37 -12.57 11.92 -3.02
N ILE A 38 -11.55 12.69 -2.63
CA ILE A 38 -10.28 12.10 -2.17
C ILE A 38 -10.49 11.26 -0.90
N SER A 39 -11.34 11.74 0.01
CA SER A 39 -11.66 11.02 1.25
C SER A 39 -12.42 9.73 0.98
N SER A 40 -13.41 9.73 0.08
CA SER A 40 -14.15 8.52 -0.28
C SER A 40 -13.24 7.51 -0.97
N MET A 41 -12.37 7.94 -1.88
CA MET A 41 -11.35 7.09 -2.49
C MET A 41 -10.40 6.46 -1.46
N ALA A 42 -9.90 7.25 -0.51
CA ALA A 42 -9.02 6.76 0.54
C ALA A 42 -9.73 5.71 1.42
N LEU A 43 -10.99 5.97 1.83
CA LEU A 43 -11.80 5.02 2.58
C LEU A 43 -12.06 3.73 1.79
N THR A 44 -12.44 3.84 0.51
CA THR A 44 -12.63 2.68 -0.38
C THR A 44 -11.35 1.88 -0.53
N ASN A 45 -10.19 2.54 -0.63
CA ASN A 45 -8.91 1.85 -0.72
C ASN A 45 -8.59 1.08 0.56
N ILE A 46 -8.85 1.67 1.73
CA ILE A 46 -8.62 1.03 3.04
C ILE A 46 -9.57 -0.16 3.25
N LEU A 47 -10.84 -0.03 2.88
CA LEU A 47 -11.88 -1.02 3.21
C LEU A 47 -12.03 -2.12 2.17
N ILE A 48 -11.93 -1.77 0.88
CA ILE A 48 -12.25 -2.66 -0.25
C ILE A 48 -11.01 -2.94 -1.09
N GLY A 49 -10.13 -1.95 -1.23
CA GLY A 49 -8.85 -2.09 -1.93
C GLY A 49 -8.69 -1.16 -3.14
N ARG A 50 -7.54 -1.29 -3.81
CA ARG A 50 -7.10 -0.37 -4.87
C ARG A 50 -8.01 -0.34 -6.10
N VAL A 51 -8.45 -1.50 -6.60
CA VAL A 51 -9.21 -1.58 -7.86
C VAL A 51 -10.54 -0.83 -7.74
N PRO A 52 -11.38 -1.09 -6.71
CA PRO A 52 -12.60 -0.31 -6.48
C PRO A 52 -12.35 1.18 -6.22
N SER A 53 -11.25 1.54 -5.55
CA SER A 53 -10.90 2.95 -5.32
C SER A 53 -10.53 3.68 -6.62
N ILE A 54 -9.76 3.03 -7.50
CA ILE A 54 -9.44 3.55 -8.84
C ILE A 54 -10.71 3.71 -9.66
N SER A 55 -11.59 2.69 -9.67
CA SER A 55 -12.88 2.76 -10.36
C SER A 55 -13.71 3.93 -9.85
N LEU A 56 -13.80 4.12 -8.53
CA LEU A 56 -14.54 5.23 -7.93
C LEU A 56 -13.97 6.59 -8.35
N GLY A 57 -12.65 6.77 -8.28
CA GLY A 57 -12.02 8.03 -8.71
C GLY A 57 -12.24 8.33 -10.19
N THR A 58 -12.17 7.30 -11.03
CA THR A 58 -12.41 7.43 -12.48
C THR A 58 -13.87 7.77 -12.78
N SER A 59 -14.83 7.17 -12.08
CA SER A 59 -16.27 7.47 -12.22
C SER A 59 -16.67 8.85 -11.71
N LEU A 60 -15.81 9.50 -10.90
CA LEU A 60 -15.99 10.87 -10.43
C LEU A 60 -15.32 11.90 -11.37
N ASP A 61 -14.90 11.46 -12.56
CA ASP A 61 -14.20 12.27 -13.58
C ASP A 61 -12.93 12.95 -13.05
N LEU A 62 -12.28 12.35 -12.04
CA LEU A 62 -11.00 12.85 -11.55
C LEU A 62 -9.89 12.56 -12.56
N ASP A 63 -8.93 13.48 -12.65
CA ASP A 63 -7.74 13.24 -13.46
C ASP A 63 -6.93 12.07 -12.90
N ILE A 64 -6.24 11.37 -13.81
CA ILE A 64 -5.52 10.14 -13.48
C ILE A 64 -4.40 10.37 -12.45
N LEU A 65 -3.81 11.57 -12.40
CA LEU A 65 -2.75 11.89 -11.45
C LEU A 65 -3.33 12.00 -10.05
N THR A 66 -4.45 12.72 -9.88
CA THR A 66 -5.16 12.82 -8.60
C THR A 66 -5.56 11.44 -8.08
N VAL A 67 -6.06 10.57 -8.96
CA VAL A 67 -6.39 9.17 -8.61
C VAL A 67 -5.15 8.41 -8.12
N VAL A 68 -4.08 8.42 -8.92
CA VAL A 68 -2.85 7.67 -8.62
C VAL A 68 -2.20 8.17 -7.33
N PHE A 69 -2.07 9.48 -7.13
CA PHE A 69 -1.45 10.04 -5.93
C PHE A 69 -2.27 9.80 -4.67
N THR A 70 -3.60 9.89 -4.75
CA THR A 70 -4.50 9.59 -3.62
C THR A 70 -4.31 8.15 -3.15
N ILE A 71 -4.33 7.21 -4.09
CA ILE A 71 -4.26 5.78 -3.78
C ILE A 71 -2.86 5.41 -3.34
N PHE A 72 -1.83 5.94 -4.00
CA PHE A 72 -0.44 5.70 -3.61
C PHE A 72 -0.15 6.19 -2.17
N THR A 73 -0.63 7.38 -1.82
CA THR A 73 -0.47 7.93 -0.46
C THR A 73 -1.21 7.06 0.56
N THR A 74 -2.43 6.63 0.25
CA THR A 74 -3.22 5.76 1.13
C THR A 74 -2.55 4.40 1.33
N GLU A 75 -2.08 3.76 0.25
CA GLU A 75 -1.35 2.48 0.31
C GLU A 75 -0.03 2.62 1.08
N ALA A 76 0.71 3.72 0.91
CA ALA A 76 1.96 3.97 1.63
C ALA A 76 1.71 4.12 3.14
N ILE A 77 0.70 4.89 3.55
CA ILE A 77 0.30 5.03 4.96
C ILE A 77 -0.09 3.67 5.54
N LEU A 78 -0.95 2.93 4.84
CA LEU A 78 -1.42 1.60 5.28
C LEU A 78 -0.26 0.62 5.43
N SER A 79 0.66 0.61 4.48
CA SER A 79 1.83 -0.26 4.46
C SER A 79 2.77 0.01 5.63
N LEU A 80 3.09 1.29 5.87
CA LEU A 80 3.94 1.68 6.98
C LEU A 80 3.25 1.47 8.34
N PHE A 81 1.93 1.65 8.42
CA PHE A 81 1.14 1.37 9.61
C PHE A 81 1.20 -0.11 9.99
N PHE A 82 0.87 -1.01 9.07
CA PHE A 82 0.95 -2.44 9.33
C PHE A 82 2.38 -2.92 9.57
N TYR A 83 3.36 -2.34 8.87
CA TYR A 83 4.76 -2.66 9.13
C TYR A 83 5.20 -2.22 10.53
N THR A 84 4.75 -1.05 11.00
CA THR A 84 4.97 -0.63 12.39
C THR A 84 4.35 -1.62 13.36
N LEU A 85 3.09 -2.01 13.15
CA LEU A 85 2.42 -3.02 13.98
C LEU A 85 3.19 -4.34 14.01
N PHE A 86 3.69 -4.81 12.86
CA PHE A 86 4.51 -6.01 12.76
C PHE A 86 5.80 -5.89 13.60
N LEU A 87 6.53 -4.77 13.48
CA LEU A 87 7.76 -4.54 14.23
C LEU A 87 7.55 -4.51 15.75
N TYR A 88 6.37 -4.08 16.22
CA TYR A 88 6.01 -4.09 17.64
C TYR A 88 5.43 -5.44 18.10
N SER A 89 4.65 -6.11 17.25
CA SER A 89 4.05 -7.43 17.50
C SER A 89 5.11 -8.49 17.82
N LEU A 90 6.26 -8.44 17.14
CA LEU A 90 7.40 -9.33 17.39
C LEU A 90 7.97 -9.26 18.84
N ARG A 91 7.55 -8.28 19.67
CA ARG A 91 7.98 -8.18 21.08
C ARG A 91 6.96 -8.75 22.07
N ASN A 92 5.72 -8.95 21.65
CA ASN A 92 4.64 -9.28 22.58
C ASN A 92 4.16 -10.71 22.32
N ILE A 93 4.76 -11.66 23.05
CA ILE A 93 4.57 -13.11 22.86
C ILE A 93 3.08 -13.50 22.88
N LYS A 94 2.27 -12.86 23.72
CA LYS A 94 0.80 -13.05 23.75
C LYS A 94 0.08 -12.62 22.47
N LEU A 95 0.52 -11.52 21.83
CA LEU A 95 -0.02 -11.08 20.54
C LEU A 95 0.45 -12.00 19.41
N LEU A 96 1.67 -12.54 19.52
CA LEU A 96 2.20 -13.52 18.57
C LEU A 96 1.41 -14.84 18.60
N GLU A 97 1.01 -15.29 19.80
CA GLU A 97 0.09 -16.43 19.95
C GLU A 97 -1.27 -16.17 19.31
N SER A 98 -1.86 -14.99 19.55
CA SER A 98 -3.16 -14.61 18.97
C SER A 98 -3.13 -14.44 17.45
N LEU A 99 -2.00 -13.96 16.90
CA LEU A 99 -1.79 -13.76 15.46
C LEU A 99 -1.07 -14.94 14.79
N SER A 100 -0.85 -16.05 15.51
CA SER A 100 -0.02 -17.19 15.07
C SER A 100 -0.42 -17.69 13.69
N ASN A 101 -1.71 -17.87 13.43
CA ASN A 101 -2.22 -18.30 12.12
C ASN A 101 -1.93 -17.30 10.99
N GLN A 102 -1.97 -15.99 11.26
CA GLN A 102 -1.66 -14.96 10.26
C GLN A 102 -0.15 -14.88 10.00
N VAL A 103 0.66 -14.99 11.07
CA VAL A 103 2.12 -15.02 10.98
C VAL A 103 2.58 -16.28 10.23
N ILE A 104 1.97 -17.43 10.48
CA ILE A 104 2.24 -18.68 9.74
C ILE A 104 1.86 -18.53 8.27
N LYS A 105 0.69 -17.92 7.96
CA LYS A 105 0.32 -17.63 6.56
C LYS A 105 1.33 -16.71 5.88
N LEU A 106 1.72 -15.61 6.53
CA LEU A 106 2.77 -14.70 6.05
C LEU A 106 4.09 -15.44 5.82
N HIS A 107 4.47 -16.32 6.74
CA HIS A 107 5.69 -17.11 6.62
C HIS A 107 5.60 -18.15 5.49
N ASN A 108 4.45 -18.79 5.31
CA ASN A 108 4.17 -19.73 4.22
C ASN A 108 4.14 -19.04 2.85
N THR A 109 3.54 -17.86 2.76
CA THR A 109 3.61 -17.03 1.55
C THR A 109 5.05 -16.64 1.29
N ALA A 110 5.75 -16.12 2.30
CA ALA A 110 7.15 -15.75 2.17
C ALA A 110 8.01 -16.93 1.73
N SER A 111 7.79 -18.14 2.26
CA SER A 111 8.53 -19.35 1.90
C SER A 111 8.20 -19.89 0.51
N GLN A 112 6.94 -19.82 0.08
CA GLN A 112 6.52 -20.16 -1.29
C GLN A 112 7.18 -19.29 -2.35
N TYR A 113 7.31 -17.99 -2.07
CA TYR A 113 7.96 -17.05 -2.97
C TYR A 113 9.44 -16.85 -2.66
N LYS A 114 9.97 -17.48 -1.60
CA LYS A 114 11.36 -17.30 -1.15
C LYS A 114 12.34 -17.66 -2.24
N GLU A 115 12.15 -18.78 -2.93
CA GLU A 115 13.07 -19.21 -3.99
C GLU A 115 13.11 -18.20 -5.15
N TYR A 116 11.96 -17.64 -5.54
CA TYR A 116 11.88 -16.60 -6.56
C TYR A 116 12.47 -15.27 -6.07
N ILE A 117 12.17 -14.84 -4.84
CA ILE A 117 12.65 -13.57 -4.32
C ILE A 117 14.15 -13.65 -3.94
N ASP A 118 14.66 -14.79 -3.47
CA ASP A 118 16.10 -15.02 -3.25
C ASP A 118 16.86 -15.05 -4.60
N LYS A 119 16.27 -15.66 -5.64
CA LYS A 119 16.86 -15.74 -6.99
C LYS A 119 16.85 -14.42 -7.75
N TYR A 120 15.77 -13.65 -7.65
CA TYR A 120 15.57 -12.39 -8.40
C TYR A 120 15.77 -11.12 -7.55
N GLY A 121 15.99 -11.26 -6.25
CA GLY A 121 16.24 -10.17 -5.31
C GLY A 121 15.19 -9.06 -5.40
N MET A 122 15.64 -7.88 -5.80
CA MET A 122 14.80 -6.69 -5.98
C MET A 122 13.69 -6.87 -7.01
N PHE A 123 13.97 -7.55 -8.13
CA PHE A 123 13.00 -7.75 -9.20
C PHE A 123 11.90 -8.75 -8.82
N GLY A 124 12.25 -9.77 -8.03
CA GLY A 124 11.28 -10.72 -7.48
C GLY A 124 10.30 -10.03 -6.51
N LEU A 125 10.81 -9.12 -5.67
CA LEU A 125 9.98 -8.35 -4.75
C LEU A 125 9.06 -7.36 -5.47
N LEU A 126 9.55 -6.70 -6.53
CA LEU A 126 8.73 -5.82 -7.37
C LEU A 126 7.58 -6.58 -8.04
N PHE A 127 7.85 -7.74 -8.63
CA PHE A 127 6.83 -8.55 -9.30
C PHE A 127 5.77 -9.07 -8.31
N PHE A 128 6.19 -9.42 -7.09
CA PHE A 128 5.28 -9.82 -6.03
C PHE A 128 4.31 -8.69 -5.64
N VAL A 129 4.81 -7.46 -5.44
CA VAL A 129 3.98 -6.29 -5.10
C VAL A 129 3.05 -5.88 -6.24
N PHE A 130 3.45 -6.16 -7.48
CA PHE A 130 2.69 -5.88 -8.68
C PHE A 130 1.43 -6.76 -8.83
N MET A 131 1.43 -8.00 -8.31
CA MET A 131 0.28 -8.89 -8.44
C MET A 131 -0.96 -8.39 -7.67
N PRO A 132 -2.14 -8.33 -8.31
CA PRO A 132 -3.33 -7.68 -7.76
C PRO A 132 -4.11 -8.51 -6.73
N PHE A 133 -3.78 -9.80 -6.58
CA PHE A 133 -4.62 -10.76 -5.87
C PHE A 133 -4.44 -10.76 -4.35
N TRP A 134 -3.49 -10.00 -3.82
CA TRP A 134 -3.25 -9.91 -2.38
C TRP A 134 -3.65 -8.53 -1.90
N MET A 135 -4.68 -8.48 -1.07
CA MET A 135 -5.23 -7.30 -0.37
C MET A 135 -4.19 -6.53 0.48
N THR A 136 -2.92 -6.91 0.41
CA THR A 136 -1.79 -6.44 1.21
C THR A 136 -0.44 -6.53 0.44
N GLY A 137 -0.42 -6.54 -0.89
CA GLY A 137 0.82 -6.70 -1.70
C GLY A 137 2.01 -5.86 -1.21
N PRO A 138 1.85 -4.54 -0.96
CA PRO A 138 2.91 -3.69 -0.42
C PRO A 138 3.25 -4.00 1.05
N VAL A 139 2.25 -4.23 1.91
CA VAL A 139 2.42 -4.57 3.33
C VAL A 139 3.26 -5.86 3.47
N VAL A 140 2.86 -6.91 2.76
CA VAL A 140 3.54 -8.20 2.75
C VAL A 140 4.93 -8.06 2.12
N GLY A 141 5.06 -7.27 1.05
CA GLY A 141 6.35 -6.96 0.43
C GLY A 141 7.35 -6.34 1.41
N ILE A 142 6.93 -5.35 2.21
CA ILE A 142 7.82 -4.74 3.23
C ILE A 142 8.19 -5.75 4.31
N ILE A 143 7.26 -6.60 4.75
CA ILE A 143 7.56 -7.64 5.75
C ILE A 143 8.57 -8.66 5.19
N ILE A 144 8.34 -9.15 3.97
CA ILE A 144 9.24 -10.11 3.31
C ILE A 144 10.63 -9.50 3.12
N GLY A 145 10.72 -8.26 2.63
CA GLY A 145 12.01 -7.59 2.43
C GLY A 145 12.81 -7.43 3.72
N ASP A 146 12.15 -7.18 4.87
CA ASP A 146 12.85 -7.10 6.16
C ASP A 146 13.27 -8.50 6.66
N LEU A 147 12.47 -9.55 6.42
CA LEU A 147 12.84 -10.94 6.68
C LEU A 147 14.04 -11.41 5.84
N MET A 148 14.22 -10.85 4.64
CA MET A 148 15.37 -11.09 3.77
C MET A 148 16.59 -10.21 4.12
N ASN A 149 16.56 -9.50 5.25
CA ASN A 149 17.63 -8.61 5.70
C ASN A 149 17.94 -7.43 4.77
N PHE A 150 16.98 -6.95 3.97
CA PHE A 150 17.17 -5.69 3.25
C PHE A 150 17.29 -4.52 4.23
N SER A 151 18.06 -3.50 3.85
CA SER A 151 18.09 -2.25 4.61
C SER A 151 16.70 -1.61 4.56
N LEU A 152 16.33 -0.91 5.65
CA LEU A 152 15.00 -0.31 5.79
C LEU A 152 14.64 0.60 4.61
N VAL A 153 15.58 1.46 4.21
CA VAL A 153 15.42 2.39 3.10
C VAL A 153 15.23 1.62 1.79
N LYS A 154 16.10 0.64 1.50
CA LYS A 154 16.02 -0.15 0.26
C LYS A 154 14.67 -0.87 0.15
N ASN A 155 14.22 -1.47 1.25
CA ASN A 155 12.95 -2.20 1.29
C ASN A 155 11.75 -1.28 1.01
N ILE A 156 11.65 -0.17 1.74
CA ILE A 156 10.56 0.82 1.54
C ILE A 156 10.59 1.39 0.12
N THR A 157 11.77 1.72 -0.42
CA THR A 157 11.89 2.26 -1.78
C THR A 157 11.44 1.26 -2.84
N ILE A 158 11.83 -0.01 -2.72
CA ILE A 158 11.43 -1.06 -3.68
C ILE A 158 9.91 -1.22 -3.67
N VAL A 159 9.32 -1.35 -2.47
CA VAL A 159 7.88 -1.53 -2.35
C VAL A 159 7.13 -0.28 -2.86
N ALA A 160 7.61 0.92 -2.54
CA ALA A 160 7.01 2.16 -3.02
C ALA A 160 7.01 2.23 -4.55
N ILE A 161 8.13 1.92 -5.21
CA ILE A 161 8.21 1.91 -6.68
C ILE A 161 7.25 0.87 -7.27
N GLY A 162 7.27 -0.37 -6.75
CA GLY A 162 6.38 -1.43 -7.23
C GLY A 162 4.90 -1.06 -7.07
N THR A 163 4.55 -0.44 -5.94
CA THR A 163 3.19 0.02 -5.66
C THR A 163 2.77 1.14 -6.61
N PHE A 164 3.65 2.12 -6.84
CA PHE A 164 3.37 3.23 -7.76
C PHE A 164 3.14 2.73 -9.19
N VAL A 165 4.04 1.87 -9.69
CA VAL A 165 3.91 1.28 -11.03
C VAL A 165 2.62 0.47 -11.15
N ALA A 166 2.30 -0.35 -10.14
CA ALA A 166 1.07 -1.13 -10.14
C ALA A 166 -0.17 -0.22 -10.20
N ILE A 167 -0.27 0.79 -9.33
CA ILE A 167 -1.41 1.72 -9.29
C ILE A 167 -1.55 2.44 -10.64
N PHE A 168 -0.45 2.90 -11.21
CA PHE A 168 -0.46 3.58 -12.51
C PHE A 168 -0.98 2.67 -13.63
N CYS A 169 -0.49 1.42 -13.71
CA CYS A 169 -0.99 0.44 -14.67
C CYS A 169 -2.49 0.15 -14.49
N TRP A 170 -2.94 -0.05 -13.25
CA TRP A 170 -4.35 -0.29 -12.95
C TRP A 170 -5.23 0.92 -13.29
N ALA A 171 -4.77 2.14 -13.00
CA ALA A 171 -5.48 3.37 -13.32
C ALA A 171 -5.70 3.52 -14.83
N ILE A 172 -4.66 3.29 -15.62
CA ILE A 172 -4.77 3.32 -17.08
C ILE A 172 -5.72 2.24 -17.58
N MET A 173 -5.56 1.01 -17.09
CA MET A 173 -6.37 -0.12 -17.54
C MET A 173 -7.87 0.09 -17.24
N ILE A 174 -8.20 0.55 -16.04
CA ILE A 174 -9.59 0.80 -15.63
C ILE A 174 -10.19 1.97 -16.41
N LYS A 175 -9.42 3.04 -16.64
CA LYS A 175 -9.86 4.16 -17.46
C LYS A 175 -10.27 3.71 -18.86
N TYR A 176 -9.40 2.99 -19.57
CA TYR A 176 -9.72 2.48 -20.90
C TYR A 176 -10.88 1.48 -20.88
N PHE A 177 -11.00 0.68 -19.83
CA PHE A 177 -12.10 -0.26 -19.69
C PHE A 177 -13.46 0.45 -19.53
N ILE A 178 -13.52 1.52 -18.73
CA ILE A 178 -14.74 2.33 -18.54
C ILE A 178 -15.09 3.06 -19.83
N GLU A 179 -14.12 3.70 -20.49
CA GLU A 179 -14.31 4.36 -21.78
C GLU A 179 -14.85 3.37 -22.83
N TYR A 180 -14.29 2.15 -22.87
CA TYR A 180 -14.77 1.09 -23.77
C TYR A 180 -16.22 0.71 -23.47
N ILE A 181 -16.62 0.52 -22.21
CA ILE A 181 -18.00 0.17 -21.85
C ILE A 181 -18.98 1.28 -22.23
N GLN A 182 -18.61 2.56 -22.03
CA GLN A 182 -19.47 3.70 -22.36
C GLN A 182 -19.78 3.80 -23.87
N VAL A 183 -18.97 3.20 -24.74
CA VAL A 183 -19.27 3.14 -26.18
C VAL A 183 -20.44 2.19 -26.50
N PHE A 184 -20.74 1.22 -25.62
CA PHE A 184 -21.79 0.22 -25.84
C PHE A 184 -23.10 0.49 -25.08
N ILE A 185 -23.16 1.56 -24.27
CA ILE A 185 -24.35 1.98 -23.49
C ILE A 185 -24.86 3.28 -24.10
#